data_AF-A0A1X0NUE7-F1
#
_entry.id   AF-A0A1X0NUE7-F1
#
_cell.length_a   1.000
_cell.length_b   1.000
_cell.length_c   1.000
_cell.angle_alpha   90.00
_cell.angle_beta   90.00
_cell.angle_gamma   90.00
#
_symmetry.space_group_name_H-M   'P 1'
#
loop_
_entity.id
_entity.type
_entity.pdbx_description
1 polymer ?
#
loop_
_entity_poly.entity_id
_entity_poly.type
_entity_poly.pdbx_seq_one_letter_code
_entity_poly.pdbx_strand_id
1 'polypeptide(L)'
;MGDEEVDFWTPTIEAFAPLQLDGPELTPKLLKRPPFRFIADIVTSINTRFAAYDHIFRPDQLDAASIDTKEKKIEYLTTLVKYVGSLLGQKIDVNVKKIVSGSEPEKTNAFLRCLALAVGYAQQDKARRLQSPPPQQQQQQEQQEPPPQQQQGENQITTTMPTTSESGPEMAERQSLPRRISNASEKASNKAVAMHDSTELFKKISNYGYLNLDQVQSVKEVGQSIVDMFSDLQKNKVETQPSSLPVDALETAIKRQIEVIKQVDSLEEENNSVIEKLEVLLSS
;
A
#
# COMPACT_ATOMS: atom_id res chain seq x y z
N MET A 1 38.47 -1.92 -31.48
CA MET A 1 37.45 -1.84 -30.41
C MET A 1 38.03 -1.02 -29.30
N GLY A 2 37.44 0.14 -29.01
CA GLY A 2 37.62 0.73 -27.68
C GLY A 2 36.71 -0.03 -26.73
N ASP A 3 37.14 -0.23 -25.49
CA ASP A 3 36.28 -0.75 -24.45
C ASP A 3 35.16 0.27 -24.19
N GLU A 4 33.93 -0.07 -24.57
CA GLU A 4 32.75 0.66 -24.10
C GLU A 4 32.60 0.36 -22.60
N GLU A 5 33.33 1.13 -21.77
CA GLU A 5 33.08 1.16 -20.34
C GLU A 5 31.64 1.63 -20.12
N VAL A 6 30.74 0.67 -19.88
CA VAL A 6 29.34 0.94 -19.53
C VAL A 6 29.33 1.86 -18.32
N ASP A 7 28.80 3.08 -18.50
CA ASP A 7 28.77 4.08 -17.43
C ASP A 7 27.68 3.74 -16.40
N PHE A 8 28.05 2.88 -15.44
CA PHE A 8 27.22 2.50 -14.31
C PHE A 8 27.40 3.42 -13.08
N TRP A 9 28.26 4.44 -13.14
CA TRP A 9 28.56 5.31 -11.99
C TRP A 9 27.91 6.70 -12.09
N THR A 10 27.75 7.28 -13.28
CA THR A 10 27.12 8.60 -13.45
C THR A 10 25.69 8.64 -12.92
N PRO A 11 24.81 7.65 -13.17
CA PRO A 11 23.46 7.61 -12.57
C PRO A 11 23.46 7.43 -11.04
N THR A 12 24.57 6.94 -10.46
CA THR A 12 24.75 6.88 -9.01
C THR A 12 25.09 8.27 -8.48
N ILE A 13 26.05 8.97 -9.09
CA ILE A 13 26.43 10.34 -8.70
C ILE A 13 25.22 11.28 -8.74
N GLU A 14 24.42 11.22 -9.81
CA GLU A 14 23.20 12.01 -9.95
C GLU A 14 22.16 11.72 -8.85
N ALA A 15 21.98 10.44 -8.47
CA ALA A 15 21.05 10.06 -7.40
C ALA A 15 21.49 10.56 -6.00
N PHE A 16 22.79 10.75 -5.77
CA PHE A 16 23.33 11.29 -4.51
C PHE A 16 23.48 12.81 -4.50
N ALA A 17 23.56 13.47 -5.66
CA ALA A 17 23.63 14.93 -5.77
C ALA A 17 22.56 15.70 -4.94
N PRO A 18 21.26 15.32 -4.92
CA PRO A 18 20.26 16.01 -4.11
C PRO A 18 20.39 15.78 -2.59
N LEU A 19 21.15 14.76 -2.16
CA LEU A 19 21.31 14.43 -0.72
C LEU A 19 22.35 15.31 0.00
N GLN A 20 23.22 16.01 -0.74
CA GLN A 20 24.25 16.93 -0.22
C GLN A 20 24.95 16.41 1.05
N LEU A 21 25.55 15.22 0.93
CA LEU A 21 26.29 14.59 2.03
C LEU A 21 27.63 15.33 2.26
N ASP A 22 27.96 15.59 3.53
CA ASP A 22 29.22 16.24 3.94
C ASP A 22 30.48 15.35 3.74
N GLY A 23 30.32 14.16 3.15
CA GLY A 23 31.38 13.29 2.66
C GLY A 23 30.86 11.90 2.26
N PRO A 24 31.74 10.98 1.82
CA PRO A 24 32.93 11.23 1.00
C PRO A 24 32.56 11.58 -0.45
N GLU A 25 33.47 12.20 -1.22
CA GLU A 25 33.19 12.53 -2.64
C GLU A 25 32.92 11.29 -3.49
N LEU A 26 31.81 11.29 -4.23
CA LEU A 26 31.40 10.21 -5.13
C LEU A 26 32.16 10.28 -6.46
N THR A 27 33.48 10.05 -6.43
CA THR A 27 34.31 10.06 -7.64
C THR A 27 34.12 8.76 -8.45
N PRO A 28 34.11 8.80 -9.80
CA PRO A 28 34.03 7.59 -10.64
C PRO A 28 35.08 6.51 -10.31
N LYS A 29 36.28 6.91 -9.87
CA LYS A 29 37.35 5.98 -9.44
C LYS A 29 36.94 5.10 -8.25
N LEU A 30 36.16 5.63 -7.31
CA LEU A 30 35.65 4.88 -6.17
C LEU A 30 34.46 4.00 -6.57
N LEU A 31 33.57 4.51 -7.44
CA LEU A 31 32.39 3.77 -7.91
C LEU A 31 32.72 2.60 -8.85
N LYS A 32 33.86 2.63 -9.55
CA LYS A 32 34.38 1.49 -10.34
C LYS A 32 34.81 0.30 -9.48
N ARG A 33 35.25 0.52 -8.24
CA ARG A 33 35.61 -0.56 -7.29
C ARG A 33 35.39 -0.08 -5.84
N PRO A 34 34.14 0.00 -5.36
CA PRO A 34 33.83 0.60 -4.07
C PRO A 34 34.44 -0.21 -2.93
N PRO A 35 35.38 0.34 -2.13
CA PRO A 35 35.89 -0.35 -0.95
C PRO A 35 34.81 -0.35 0.14
N PHE A 36 34.78 -1.38 1.00
CA PHE A 36 33.81 -1.49 2.10
C PHE A 36 33.71 -0.20 2.93
N ARG A 37 34.86 0.41 3.25
CA ARG A 37 34.94 1.63 4.04
C ARG A 37 34.20 2.81 3.39
N PHE A 38 34.29 2.99 2.07
CA PHE A 38 33.54 4.03 1.34
C PHE A 38 32.03 3.81 1.44
N ILE A 39 31.55 2.57 1.40
CA ILE A 39 30.12 2.26 1.57
C ILE A 39 29.68 2.56 3.01
N ALA A 40 30.48 2.19 4.01
CA ALA A 40 30.21 2.51 5.42
C ALA A 40 30.23 4.03 5.67
N ASP A 41 31.20 4.75 5.12
CA ASP A 41 31.34 6.21 5.22
C ASP A 41 30.09 6.90 4.63
N ILE A 42 29.59 6.47 3.45
CA ILE A 42 28.34 6.97 2.87
C ILE A 42 27.15 6.74 3.82
N VAL A 43 26.97 5.52 4.35
CA VAL A 43 25.84 5.21 5.24
C VAL A 43 25.94 5.99 6.55
N THR A 44 27.15 6.19 7.06
CA THR A 44 27.42 7.04 8.23
C THR A 44 27.05 8.49 7.94
N SER A 45 27.45 9.05 6.80
CA SER A 45 27.10 10.41 6.39
C SER A 45 25.59 10.61 6.20
N ILE A 46 24.88 9.64 5.61
CA ILE A 46 23.40 9.64 5.54
C ILE A 46 22.82 9.62 6.97
N ASN A 47 23.37 8.81 7.87
CA ASN A 47 22.86 8.74 9.24
C ASN A 47 23.16 10.02 10.04
N THR A 48 24.34 10.64 9.89
CA THR A 48 24.64 11.93 10.53
C THR A 48 23.71 13.03 10.03
N ARG A 49 23.36 13.05 8.74
CA ARG A 49 22.52 14.09 8.15
C ARG A 49 21.02 13.91 8.41
N PHE A 50 20.53 12.66 8.35
CA PHE A 50 19.09 12.36 8.35
C PHE A 50 18.66 11.46 9.52
N ALA A 51 19.60 10.95 10.32
CA ALA A 51 19.36 10.05 11.45
C ALA A 51 18.51 8.82 11.09
N ALA A 52 18.59 8.37 9.84
CA ALA A 52 17.65 7.43 9.23
C ALA A 52 17.81 5.98 9.73
N TYR A 53 19.00 5.60 10.21
CA TYR A 53 19.39 4.22 10.47
C TYR A 53 19.72 3.90 11.95
N ASP A 54 19.62 4.90 12.86
CA ASP A 54 19.86 4.76 14.32
C ASP A 54 19.11 3.58 14.98
N HIS A 55 17.96 3.20 14.43
CA HIS A 55 17.06 2.19 14.99
C HIS A 55 17.35 0.76 14.46
N ILE A 56 18.37 0.61 13.61
CA ILE A 56 18.65 -0.61 12.83
C ILE A 56 20.06 -1.09 13.15
N PHE A 57 21.02 -0.16 13.11
CA PHE A 57 22.39 -0.41 13.52
C PHE A 57 22.54 -0.14 15.01
N ARG A 58 23.19 -1.08 15.70
CA ARG A 58 23.67 -0.85 17.06
C ARG A 58 24.77 0.22 17.03
N PRO A 59 25.03 0.96 18.14
CA PRO A 59 26.06 1.99 18.16
C PRO A 59 27.48 1.47 17.81
N ASP A 60 27.77 0.20 18.05
CA ASP A 60 29.02 -0.46 17.63
C ASP A 60 29.11 -0.77 16.12
N GLN A 61 28.03 -0.57 15.37
CA GLN A 61 27.94 -0.77 13.92
C GLN A 61 27.79 0.55 13.14
N LEU A 62 27.66 1.71 13.83
CA LEU A 62 27.65 3.03 13.19
C LEU A 62 29.05 3.50 12.78
N ASP A 63 30.10 3.00 13.45
CA ASP A 63 31.48 3.39 13.19
C ASP A 63 32.18 2.39 12.24
N ALA A 64 32.60 2.88 11.07
CA ALA A 64 33.36 2.13 10.08
C ALA A 64 34.68 1.54 10.64
N ALA A 65 35.23 2.07 11.73
CA ALA A 65 36.43 1.53 12.39
C ALA A 65 36.14 0.29 13.27
N SER A 66 34.92 0.11 13.78
CA SER A 66 34.52 -1.05 14.60
C SER A 66 34.28 -2.33 13.75
N ILE A 67 33.98 -2.14 12.47
CA ILE A 67 33.63 -3.19 11.51
C ILE A 67 34.89 -3.67 10.76
N ASP A 68 35.90 -4.17 11.47
CA ASP A 68 37.10 -4.73 10.82
C ASP A 68 36.94 -6.21 10.42
N THR A 69 36.28 -7.01 11.24
CA THR A 69 36.11 -8.46 10.99
C THR A 69 35.23 -8.72 9.75
N LYS A 70 35.62 -9.70 8.93
CA LYS A 70 34.92 -10.07 7.68
C LYS A 70 33.45 -10.43 7.91
N GLU A 71 33.17 -11.11 9.01
CA GLU A 71 31.84 -11.56 9.42
C GLU A 71 30.95 -10.35 9.74
N LYS A 72 31.47 -9.37 10.50
CA LYS A 72 30.77 -8.10 10.76
C LYS A 72 30.48 -7.32 9.47
N LYS A 73 31.43 -7.25 8.53
CA LYS A 73 31.24 -6.60 7.22
C LYS A 73 30.08 -7.22 6.43
N ILE A 74 29.93 -8.55 6.51
CA ILE A 74 28.83 -9.28 5.88
C ILE A 74 27.51 -9.06 6.63
N GLU A 75 27.50 -9.09 7.96
CA GLU A 75 26.30 -8.86 8.78
C GLU A 75 25.74 -7.44 8.57
N TYR A 76 26.61 -6.42 8.63
CA TYR A 76 26.27 -5.02 8.39
C TYR A 76 25.59 -4.80 7.04
N LEU A 77 26.22 -5.24 5.95
CA LEU A 77 25.67 -5.12 4.59
C LEU A 77 24.40 -5.97 4.40
N THR A 78 24.30 -7.13 5.04
CA THR A 78 23.08 -7.97 4.98
C THR A 78 21.90 -7.26 5.64
N THR A 79 22.12 -6.64 6.79
CA THR A 79 21.11 -5.84 7.50
C THR A 79 20.70 -4.62 6.67
N LEU A 80 21.66 -3.90 6.09
CA LEU A 80 21.39 -2.74 5.22
C LEU A 80 20.57 -3.13 3.99
N VAL A 81 20.97 -4.18 3.25
CA VAL A 81 20.27 -4.64 2.04
C VAL A 81 18.84 -5.10 2.36
N LYS A 82 18.64 -5.82 3.48
CA LYS A 82 17.30 -6.21 3.95
C LYS A 82 16.42 -4.99 4.24
N TYR A 83 16.96 -3.98 4.92
CA TYR A 83 16.20 -2.78 5.25
C TYR A 83 15.83 -1.96 4.01
N VAL A 84 16.79 -1.68 3.13
CA VAL A 84 16.55 -0.95 1.88
C VAL A 84 15.53 -1.69 1.00
N GLY A 85 15.61 -3.01 0.92
CA GLY A 85 14.62 -3.84 0.22
C GLY A 85 13.22 -3.76 0.85
N SER A 86 13.13 -3.69 2.18
CA SER A 86 11.86 -3.51 2.90
C SER A 86 11.26 -2.12 2.72
N LEU A 87 12.08 -1.06 2.57
CA LEU A 87 11.60 0.30 2.32
C LEU A 87 11.06 0.48 0.89
N LEU A 88 11.76 -0.07 -0.10
CA LEU A 88 11.37 0.04 -1.52
C LEU A 88 10.31 -1.00 -1.93
N GLY A 89 10.05 -2.02 -1.10
CA GLY A 89 9.19 -3.16 -1.47
C GLY A 89 9.77 -4.04 -2.58
N GLN A 90 11.05 -3.86 -2.94
CA GLN A 90 11.71 -4.53 -4.06
C GLN A 90 12.85 -5.43 -3.60
N LYS A 91 12.94 -6.64 -4.17
CA LYS A 91 14.06 -7.55 -3.95
C LYS A 91 15.29 -7.05 -4.71
N ILE A 92 16.33 -6.66 -3.96
CA ILE A 92 17.62 -6.21 -4.49
C ILE A 92 18.47 -7.45 -4.84
N ASP A 93 18.79 -7.65 -6.13
CA ASP A 93 19.63 -8.77 -6.59
C ASP A 93 21.12 -8.50 -6.37
N VAL A 94 21.56 -8.55 -5.11
CA VAL A 94 22.92 -8.21 -4.71
C VAL A 94 23.45 -9.22 -3.69
N ASN A 95 24.62 -9.78 -3.97
CA ASN A 95 25.28 -10.73 -3.08
C ASN A 95 26.33 -10.01 -2.21
N VAL A 96 26.04 -9.90 -0.91
CA VAL A 96 26.90 -9.23 0.07
C VAL A 96 28.36 -9.74 0.05
N LYS A 97 28.56 -11.05 -0.16
CA LYS A 97 29.91 -11.63 -0.23
C LYS A 97 30.72 -11.10 -1.42
N LYS A 98 30.05 -10.74 -2.52
CA LYS A 98 30.65 -10.16 -3.74
C LYS A 98 31.01 -8.68 -3.55
N ILE A 99 30.16 -7.90 -2.87
CA ILE A 99 30.48 -6.52 -2.49
C ILE A 99 31.77 -6.49 -1.65
N VAL A 100 31.86 -7.33 -0.62
CA VAL A 100 33.02 -7.38 0.28
C VAL A 100 34.31 -7.80 -0.45
N SER A 101 34.22 -8.62 -1.51
CA SER A 101 35.37 -8.96 -2.36
C SER A 101 35.67 -7.92 -3.47
N GLY A 102 34.92 -6.82 -3.55
CA GLY A 102 35.04 -5.82 -4.61
C GLY A 102 34.70 -6.38 -6.00
N SER A 103 33.75 -7.32 -6.05
CA SER A 103 33.24 -7.97 -7.27
C SER A 103 31.84 -7.45 -7.58
N GLU A 104 31.44 -7.48 -8.85
CA GLU A 104 30.12 -6.99 -9.31
C GLU A 104 29.86 -5.50 -8.94
N PRO A 105 30.73 -4.56 -9.39
CA PRO A 105 30.57 -3.13 -9.11
C PRO A 105 29.28 -2.56 -9.70
N GLU A 106 28.81 -3.06 -10.84
CA GLU A 106 27.52 -2.71 -11.46
C GLU A 106 26.34 -2.90 -10.49
N LYS A 107 26.24 -4.11 -9.91
CA LYS A 107 25.19 -4.44 -8.93
C LYS A 107 25.34 -3.64 -7.63
N THR A 108 26.58 -3.33 -7.24
CA THR A 108 26.85 -2.46 -6.09
C THR A 108 26.41 -1.00 -6.36
N ASN A 109 26.59 -0.49 -7.58
CA ASN A 109 26.10 0.82 -7.99
C ASN A 109 24.56 0.86 -8.05
N ALA A 110 23.92 -0.19 -8.56
CA ALA A 110 22.46 -0.34 -8.51
C ALA A 110 21.95 -0.30 -7.06
N PHE A 111 22.62 -0.99 -6.13
CA PHE A 111 22.31 -0.90 -4.70
C PHE A 111 22.49 0.50 -4.12
N LEU A 112 23.58 1.20 -4.45
CA LEU A 112 23.83 2.57 -3.99
C LEU A 112 22.74 3.54 -4.50
N ARG A 113 22.26 3.36 -5.74
CA ARG A 113 21.10 4.12 -6.27
C ARG A 113 19.82 3.81 -5.51
N CYS A 114 19.53 2.53 -5.21
CA CYS A 114 18.41 2.16 -4.35
C CYS A 114 18.54 2.75 -2.94
N LEU A 115 19.74 2.77 -2.36
CA LEU A 115 20.04 3.36 -1.06
C LEU A 115 19.74 4.86 -1.03
N ALA A 116 20.17 5.62 -2.06
CA ALA A 116 19.88 7.05 -2.18
C ALA A 116 18.37 7.34 -2.23
N LEU A 117 17.62 6.59 -3.03
CA LEU A 117 16.15 6.67 -3.06
C LEU A 117 15.52 6.27 -1.72
N ALA A 118 16.07 5.26 -1.05
CA ALA A 118 15.59 4.79 0.26
C ALA A 118 15.70 5.85 1.35
N VAL A 119 16.62 6.82 1.27
CA VAL A 119 16.78 7.86 2.31
C VAL A 119 15.47 8.64 2.54
N GLY A 120 14.75 8.99 1.47
CA GLY A 120 13.46 9.67 1.58
C GLY A 120 12.40 8.82 2.29
N TYR A 121 12.30 7.54 1.93
CA TYR A 121 11.39 6.59 2.60
C TYR A 121 11.80 6.27 4.04
N ALA A 122 13.10 6.22 4.35
CA ALA A 122 13.62 5.95 5.68
C ALA A 122 13.29 7.09 6.66
N GLN A 123 13.32 8.34 6.21
CA GLN A 123 12.86 9.49 7.00
C GLN A 123 11.36 9.38 7.32
N GLN A 124 10.53 8.97 6.34
CA GLN A 124 9.10 8.75 6.53
C GLN A 124 8.81 7.57 7.46
N ASP A 125 9.56 6.46 7.37
CA ASP A 125 9.44 5.32 8.28
C ASP A 125 9.85 5.71 9.71
N LYS A 126 10.92 6.48 9.89
CA LYS A 126 11.31 7.02 11.21
C LYS A 126 10.22 7.93 11.79
N ALA A 127 9.65 8.83 10.99
CA ALA A 127 8.54 9.69 11.41
C ALA A 127 7.31 8.86 11.82
N ARG A 128 6.95 7.83 11.04
CA ARG A 128 5.87 6.88 11.35
C ARG A 128 6.13 6.11 12.65
N ARG A 129 7.35 5.64 12.89
CA ARG A 129 7.76 4.93 14.13
C ARG A 129 7.83 5.83 15.37
N LEU A 130 8.05 7.13 15.20
CA LEU A 130 7.98 8.11 16.29
C LEU A 130 6.53 8.47 16.65
N GLN A 131 5.59 8.34 15.71
CA GLN A 131 4.17 8.64 15.90
C GLN A 131 3.33 7.42 16.32
N SER A 132 3.85 6.20 16.17
CA SER A 132 3.20 4.96 16.63
C SER A 132 3.91 4.38 17.86
N PRO A 133 3.19 3.89 18.88
CA PRO A 133 3.82 3.19 20.01
C PRO A 133 4.50 1.90 19.52
N PRO A 134 5.58 1.46 20.17
CA PRO A 134 6.48 0.46 19.60
C PRO A 134 5.78 -0.89 19.41
N PRO A 135 5.79 -1.48 18.20
CA PRO A 135 5.34 -2.85 18.01
C PRO A 135 6.29 -3.79 18.76
N GLN A 136 5.72 -4.62 19.63
CA GLN A 136 6.47 -5.68 20.31
C GLN A 136 7.08 -6.63 19.28
N GLN A 137 8.31 -7.05 19.56
CA GLN A 137 9.11 -7.90 18.68
C GLN A 137 8.43 -9.27 18.49
N GLN A 138 7.90 -9.53 17.30
CA GLN A 138 7.60 -10.90 16.87
C GLN A 138 8.90 -11.58 16.43
N GLN A 139 9.63 -12.11 17.41
CA GLN A 139 10.65 -13.13 17.15
C GLN A 139 9.99 -14.49 16.95
N GLN A 140 10.48 -15.20 15.92
CA GLN A 140 10.45 -16.67 15.79
C GLN A 140 9.08 -17.36 15.73
N GLN A 141 8.73 -17.80 14.51
CA GLN A 141 8.28 -19.17 14.29
C GLN A 141 8.78 -19.67 12.93
N GLU A 142 9.98 -20.26 12.94
CA GLU A 142 10.41 -21.20 11.91
C GLU A 142 10.10 -22.62 12.38
N GLN A 143 9.81 -23.50 11.41
CA GLN A 143 9.82 -24.97 11.52
C GLN A 143 8.73 -25.64 12.38
N GLN A 144 7.73 -26.19 11.69
CA GLN A 144 7.42 -27.62 11.80
C GLN A 144 6.75 -28.15 10.52
N GLU A 145 7.48 -28.98 9.78
CA GLU A 145 6.90 -29.85 8.75
C GLU A 145 6.10 -30.98 9.42
N PRO A 146 4.96 -31.42 8.87
CA PRO A 146 4.31 -32.67 9.25
C PRO A 146 4.81 -33.83 8.36
N PRO A 147 5.45 -34.88 8.91
CA PRO A 147 5.71 -36.13 8.19
C PRO A 147 4.44 -37.02 8.11
N PRO A 148 4.37 -37.97 7.18
CA PRO A 148 3.19 -38.81 6.94
C PRO A 148 3.21 -40.13 7.73
N GLN A 149 2.03 -40.74 7.97
CA GLN A 149 1.72 -42.19 7.89
C GLN A 149 0.26 -42.46 8.39
N GLN A 150 -0.59 -43.02 7.53
CA GLN A 150 -1.08 -44.43 7.52
C GLN A 150 -2.23 -44.76 8.48
N GLN A 151 -3.39 -45.10 7.91
CA GLN A 151 -4.29 -46.15 8.42
C GLN A 151 -4.83 -46.97 7.24
N GLN A 152 -4.61 -48.28 7.26
CA GLN A 152 -5.19 -49.28 6.35
C GLN A 152 -5.85 -50.39 7.19
N GLY A 153 -7.05 -50.83 6.76
CA GLY A 153 -7.67 -52.11 7.17
C GLY A 153 -8.34 -52.14 8.55
N GLU A 154 -9.41 -52.89 8.83
CA GLU A 154 -10.22 -53.91 8.10
C GLU A 154 -11.57 -54.10 8.88
N ASN A 155 -12.65 -54.77 8.43
CA ASN A 155 -12.96 -55.49 7.19
C ASN A 155 -14.49 -55.62 6.92
N GLN A 156 -14.94 -55.45 5.66
CA GLN A 156 -16.12 -56.07 5.00
C GLN A 156 -17.55 -55.85 5.61
N ILE A 157 -18.70 -55.93 4.90
CA ILE A 157 -19.12 -56.77 3.76
C ILE A 157 -20.01 -55.94 2.78
N THR A 158 -19.64 -55.93 1.49
CA THR A 158 -20.37 -56.31 0.22
C THR A 158 -21.91 -56.07 0.13
N THR A 159 -22.59 -55.70 -0.99
CA THR A 159 -22.42 -56.07 -2.42
C THR A 159 -23.15 -55.14 -3.43
N THR A 160 -22.51 -54.90 -4.58
CA THR A 160 -22.86 -54.32 -5.91
C THR A 160 -24.31 -53.94 -6.38
N MET A 161 -24.36 -52.78 -7.09
CA MET A 161 -25.03 -52.40 -8.38
C MET A 161 -25.73 -53.51 -9.23
N PRO A 162 -26.67 -53.24 -10.21
CA PRO A 162 -26.71 -52.05 -11.10
C PRO A 162 -28.07 -51.56 -11.76
N THR A 163 -28.01 -50.43 -12.50
CA THR A 163 -28.57 -50.19 -13.87
C THR A 163 -30.09 -49.96 -14.20
N THR A 164 -30.34 -48.77 -14.79
CA THR A 164 -31.31 -48.31 -15.84
C THR A 164 -32.85 -48.17 -15.66
N SER A 165 -33.30 -46.97 -16.10
CA SER A 165 -34.36 -46.68 -17.11
C SER A 165 -35.77 -46.22 -16.70
N GLU A 166 -36.31 -45.41 -17.62
CA GLU A 166 -37.69 -44.86 -17.82
C GLU A 166 -38.13 -43.74 -16.87
N SER A 167 -38.44 -42.50 -17.28
CA SER A 167 -39.07 -41.89 -18.48
C SER A 167 -40.61 -41.85 -18.44
N GLY A 168 -41.18 -40.63 -18.34
CA GLY A 168 -42.51 -40.32 -18.89
C GLY A 168 -43.51 -39.68 -17.92
N PRO A 169 -44.46 -38.83 -18.40
CA PRO A 169 -45.00 -37.71 -17.60
C PRO A 169 -46.56 -37.61 -17.68
N GLU A 170 -47.09 -36.36 -17.63
CA GLU A 170 -48.40 -35.92 -18.21
C GLU A 170 -49.66 -36.08 -17.34
N MET A 171 -50.68 -35.19 -17.29
CA MET A 171 -50.84 -33.71 -17.45
C MET A 171 -52.22 -33.27 -16.85
N ALA A 172 -52.51 -31.96 -16.90
CA ALA A 172 -53.84 -31.29 -16.81
C ALA A 172 -54.48 -31.13 -15.39
N GLU A 173 -54.80 -29.93 -14.87
CA GLU A 173 -55.56 -28.75 -15.38
C GLU A 173 -57.10 -28.97 -15.23
N ARG A 174 -57.94 -28.12 -14.61
CA ARG A 174 -58.02 -26.63 -14.48
C ARG A 174 -58.97 -26.19 -13.33
N GLN A 175 -59.17 -24.86 -13.19
CA GLN A 175 -60.22 -24.07 -12.46
C GLN A 175 -59.81 -23.48 -11.08
N SER A 176 -60.18 -22.26 -10.65
CA SER A 176 -60.49 -20.95 -11.32
C SER A 176 -60.68 -19.84 -10.24
N LEU A 177 -60.81 -18.55 -10.65
CA LEU A 177 -61.30 -17.35 -9.88
C LEU A 177 -60.26 -16.50 -9.06
N PRO A 178 -60.48 -15.17 -8.85
CA PRO A 178 -59.53 -14.18 -9.43
C PRO A 178 -59.02 -13.00 -8.53
N ARG A 179 -58.17 -12.16 -9.15
CA ARG A 179 -57.79 -10.75 -8.81
C ARG A 179 -56.91 -10.47 -7.56
N ARG A 180 -55.60 -10.24 -7.80
CA ARG A 180 -54.82 -9.10 -7.23
C ARG A 180 -53.54 -8.78 -8.03
N ILE A 181 -53.63 -8.67 -9.37
CA ILE A 181 -52.45 -8.57 -10.25
C ILE A 181 -51.98 -7.11 -10.51
N SER A 182 -52.85 -6.10 -10.37
CA SER A 182 -52.53 -4.69 -10.62
C SER A 182 -51.31 -4.22 -9.82
N ASN A 183 -51.38 -4.36 -8.49
CA ASN A 183 -50.39 -3.78 -7.58
C ASN A 183 -49.02 -4.48 -7.67
N ALA A 184 -48.97 -5.75 -8.11
CA ALA A 184 -47.72 -6.50 -8.17
C ALA A 184 -46.83 -6.02 -9.34
N SER A 185 -47.43 -5.74 -10.49
CA SER A 185 -46.71 -5.23 -11.67
C SER A 185 -46.24 -3.79 -11.45
N GLU A 186 -47.11 -2.93 -10.90
CA GLU A 186 -46.76 -1.54 -10.57
C GLU A 186 -45.69 -1.47 -9.48
N LYS A 187 -45.79 -2.29 -8.42
CA LYS A 187 -44.77 -2.36 -7.36
C LYS A 187 -43.43 -2.92 -7.88
N ALA A 188 -43.45 -3.86 -8.81
CA ALA A 188 -42.22 -4.35 -9.47
C ALA A 188 -41.57 -3.28 -10.35
N SER A 189 -42.38 -2.53 -11.12
CA SER A 189 -41.92 -1.40 -11.94
C SER A 189 -41.34 -0.27 -11.08
N ASN A 190 -42.07 0.16 -10.05
CA ASN A 190 -41.61 1.21 -9.13
C ASN A 190 -40.36 0.79 -8.35
N LYS A 191 -40.23 -0.50 -7.99
CA LYS A 191 -39.01 -1.05 -7.39
C LYS A 191 -37.83 -1.03 -8.36
N ALA A 192 -38.05 -1.33 -9.64
CA ALA A 192 -37.00 -1.23 -10.66
C ALA A 192 -36.54 0.22 -10.88
N VAL A 193 -37.48 1.19 -10.90
CA VAL A 193 -37.17 2.62 -11.00
C VAL A 193 -36.39 3.12 -9.77
N ALA A 194 -36.85 2.84 -8.55
CA ALA A 194 -36.14 3.27 -7.34
C ALA A 194 -34.73 2.64 -7.21
N MET A 195 -34.55 1.40 -7.70
CA MET A 195 -33.23 0.77 -7.78
C MET A 195 -32.35 1.42 -8.84
N HIS A 196 -32.91 1.80 -10.00
CA HIS A 196 -32.18 2.54 -11.04
C HIS A 196 -31.73 3.91 -10.53
N ASP A 197 -32.65 4.70 -9.97
CA ASP A 197 -32.38 6.03 -9.37
C ASP A 197 -31.28 5.93 -8.29
N SER A 198 -31.34 4.89 -7.44
CA SER A 198 -30.31 4.60 -6.43
C SER A 198 -28.94 4.28 -7.06
N THR A 199 -28.89 3.49 -8.14
CA THR A 199 -27.64 3.20 -8.85
C THR A 199 -27.06 4.40 -9.60
N GLU A 200 -27.90 5.29 -10.14
CA GLU A 200 -27.43 6.53 -10.76
C GLU A 200 -26.89 7.51 -9.72
N LEU A 201 -27.58 7.68 -8.59
CA LEU A 201 -27.10 8.49 -7.47
C LEU A 201 -25.76 7.95 -6.93
N PHE A 202 -25.64 6.64 -6.71
CA PHE A 202 -24.41 6.00 -6.28
C PHE A 202 -23.24 6.28 -7.25
N LYS A 203 -23.48 6.12 -8.56
CA LYS A 203 -22.49 6.40 -9.61
C LYS A 203 -22.14 7.89 -9.71
N LYS A 204 -23.10 8.77 -9.43
CA LYS A 204 -22.88 10.22 -9.36
C LYS A 204 -21.96 10.54 -8.17
N ILE A 205 -22.25 10.00 -6.98
CA ILE A 205 -21.45 10.15 -5.76
C ILE A 205 -20.02 9.62 -5.93
N SER A 206 -19.82 8.43 -6.51
CA SER A 206 -18.47 7.86 -6.69
C SER A 206 -17.61 8.68 -7.66
N ASN A 207 -18.21 9.32 -8.67
CA ASN A 207 -17.52 10.24 -9.57
C ASN A 207 -17.06 11.56 -8.90
N TYR A 208 -17.60 11.95 -7.73
CA TYR A 208 -17.14 13.14 -6.99
C TYR A 208 -15.82 12.92 -6.21
N GLY A 209 -15.17 11.76 -6.38
CA GLY A 209 -13.70 11.65 -6.26
C GLY A 209 -13.10 11.50 -4.86
N TYR A 210 -13.90 11.53 -3.80
CA TYR A 210 -13.42 11.35 -2.41
C TYR A 210 -14.06 10.17 -1.66
N LEU A 211 -15.05 9.51 -2.26
CA LEU A 211 -15.79 8.40 -1.64
C LEU A 211 -15.62 7.13 -2.49
N ASN A 212 -14.62 6.31 -2.16
CA ASN A 212 -14.41 4.98 -2.74
C ASN A 212 -15.44 3.98 -2.16
N LEU A 213 -16.70 4.14 -2.56
CA LEU A 213 -17.83 3.33 -2.09
C LEU A 213 -17.83 1.89 -2.66
N ASP A 214 -17.16 1.66 -3.80
CA ASP A 214 -16.98 0.33 -4.41
C ASP A 214 -15.90 -0.52 -3.71
N GLN A 215 -15.10 0.05 -2.80
CA GLN A 215 -14.13 -0.71 -2.01
C GLN A 215 -14.78 -1.26 -0.74
N VAL A 216 -14.66 -2.56 -0.53
CA VAL A 216 -14.89 -3.19 0.78
C VAL A 216 -13.74 -2.79 1.71
N GLN A 217 -13.84 -1.60 2.29
CA GLN A 217 -12.84 -1.08 3.23
C GLN A 217 -12.92 -1.87 4.54
N SER A 218 -11.77 -2.31 5.06
CA SER A 218 -11.73 -3.04 6.33
C SER A 218 -12.18 -2.12 7.46
N VAL A 219 -13.07 -2.60 8.35
CA VAL A 219 -13.56 -1.82 9.51
C VAL A 219 -12.40 -1.26 10.35
N LYS A 220 -11.26 -1.97 10.39
CA LYS A 220 -10.04 -1.53 11.06
C LYS A 220 -9.34 -0.35 10.36
N GLU A 221 -9.36 -0.33 9.03
CA GLU A 221 -8.76 0.74 8.21
C GLU A 221 -9.63 1.99 8.23
N VAL A 222 -10.95 1.83 8.12
CA VAL A 222 -11.92 2.93 8.30
C VAL A 222 -11.80 3.53 9.70
N GLY A 223 -11.72 2.69 10.74
CA GLY A 223 -11.52 3.14 12.12
C GLY A 223 -10.23 3.93 12.31
N GLN A 224 -9.11 3.47 11.72
CA GLN A 224 -7.84 4.20 11.78
C GLN A 224 -7.92 5.54 11.03
N SER A 225 -8.52 5.56 9.83
CA SER A 225 -8.72 6.78 9.04
C SER A 225 -9.54 7.84 9.81
N ILE A 226 -10.60 7.43 10.51
CA ILE A 226 -11.40 8.32 11.37
C ILE A 226 -10.57 8.88 12.54
N VAL A 227 -9.75 8.04 13.19
CA VAL A 227 -8.87 8.47 14.29
C VAL A 227 -7.77 9.43 13.81
N ASP A 228 -7.19 9.17 12.64
CA ASP A 228 -6.17 10.02 12.03
C ASP A 228 -6.77 11.37 11.61
N MET A 229 -7.93 11.37 10.94
CA MET A 229 -8.66 12.58 10.54
C MET A 229 -9.10 13.41 11.76
N PHE A 230 -9.61 12.78 12.82
CA PHE A 230 -9.93 13.47 14.07
C PHE A 230 -8.68 14.07 14.71
N SER A 231 -7.57 13.34 14.75
CA SER A 231 -6.29 13.82 15.28
C SER A 231 -5.76 15.02 14.49
N ASP A 232 -5.97 15.05 13.18
CA ASP A 232 -5.53 16.16 12.32
C ASP A 232 -6.47 17.37 12.41
N LEU A 233 -7.77 17.19 12.65
CA LEU A 233 -8.69 18.27 13.03
C LEU A 233 -8.30 18.91 14.37
N GLN A 234 -7.83 18.12 15.34
CA GLN A 234 -7.32 18.65 16.62
C GLN A 234 -5.98 19.40 16.47
N LYS A 235 -5.14 19.03 15.49
CA LYS A 235 -3.87 19.72 15.19
C LYS A 235 -4.09 21.00 14.36
N ASN A 236 -5.03 20.99 13.42
CA ASN A 236 -5.31 22.13 12.53
C ASN A 236 -6.17 23.24 13.17
N LYS A 237 -5.79 23.67 14.38
CA LYS A 237 -6.08 25.02 14.87
C LYS A 237 -4.95 25.98 14.47
N VAL A 238 -4.49 25.88 13.22
CA VAL A 238 -3.41 26.70 12.67
C VAL A 238 -3.98 28.06 12.27
N GLU A 239 -3.38 29.10 12.83
CA GLU A 239 -3.69 30.50 12.59
C GLU A 239 -3.56 30.84 11.10
N THR A 240 -4.66 31.24 10.45
CA THR A 240 -4.70 31.55 9.02
C THR A 240 -3.94 32.85 8.74
N GLN A 241 -2.64 32.73 8.47
CA GLN A 241 -1.86 33.79 7.86
C GLN A 241 -2.54 34.20 6.54
N PRO A 242 -2.79 35.50 6.29
CA PRO A 242 -3.48 35.94 5.08
C PRO A 242 -2.62 35.58 3.86
N SER A 243 -3.21 34.86 2.90
CA SER A 243 -2.50 34.45 1.70
C SER A 243 -2.14 35.68 0.85
N SER A 244 -0.89 35.73 0.38
CA SER A 244 -0.40 36.79 -0.51
C SER A 244 -0.90 36.65 -1.96
N LEU A 245 -2.03 35.99 -2.16
CA LEU A 245 -2.63 35.76 -3.46
C LEU A 245 -3.34 37.04 -3.94
N PRO A 246 -3.30 37.36 -5.24
CA PRO A 246 -4.08 38.47 -5.78
C PRO A 246 -5.57 38.24 -5.53
N VAL A 247 -6.30 39.31 -5.18
CA VAL A 247 -7.70 39.25 -4.73
C VAL A 247 -8.62 38.51 -5.71
N ASP A 248 -8.36 38.64 -7.01
CA ASP A 248 -9.07 37.95 -8.10
C ASP A 248 -8.92 36.40 -8.06
N ALA A 249 -7.74 35.91 -7.66
CA ALA A 249 -7.51 34.47 -7.48
C ALA A 249 -8.24 33.94 -6.23
N LEU A 250 -8.30 34.75 -5.16
CA LEU A 250 -9.07 34.43 -3.95
C LEU A 250 -10.58 34.43 -4.24
N GLU A 251 -11.09 35.42 -4.95
CA GLU A 251 -12.49 35.50 -5.36
C GLU A 251 -12.88 34.32 -6.27
N THR A 252 -12.01 33.94 -7.21
CA THR A 252 -12.18 32.76 -8.07
C THR A 252 -12.18 31.46 -7.26
N ALA A 253 -11.30 31.33 -6.25
CA ALA A 253 -11.28 30.17 -5.37
C ALA A 253 -12.56 30.06 -4.50
N ILE A 254 -13.02 31.18 -3.92
CA ILE A 254 -14.26 31.26 -3.15
C ILE A 254 -15.47 30.90 -4.03
N LYS A 255 -15.55 31.44 -5.26
CA LYS A 255 -16.62 31.10 -6.22
C LYS A 255 -16.67 29.59 -6.51
N ARG A 256 -15.51 28.97 -6.76
CA ARG A 256 -15.41 27.50 -6.96
C ARG A 256 -15.84 26.71 -5.72
N GLN A 257 -15.46 27.14 -4.52
CA GLN A 257 -15.91 26.49 -3.28
C GLN A 257 -17.43 26.61 -3.09
N ILE A 258 -18.02 27.78 -3.34
CA ILE A 258 -19.48 27.99 -3.30
C ILE A 258 -20.20 27.10 -4.33
N GLU A 259 -19.63 26.95 -5.53
CA GLU A 259 -20.18 26.06 -6.56
C GLU A 259 -20.14 24.59 -6.14
N VAL A 260 -19.03 24.12 -5.56
CA VAL A 260 -18.93 22.76 -4.99
C VAL A 260 -19.95 22.54 -3.86
N ILE A 261 -20.10 23.51 -2.95
CA ILE A 261 -21.09 23.42 -1.85
C ILE A 261 -22.52 23.30 -2.41
N LYS A 262 -22.88 24.09 -3.43
CA LYS A 262 -24.20 23.98 -4.09
C LYS A 262 -24.42 22.65 -4.80
N GLN A 263 -23.36 22.05 -5.35
CA GLN A 263 -23.46 20.72 -5.96
C GLN A 263 -23.65 19.63 -4.89
N VAL A 264 -23.05 19.76 -3.70
CA VAL A 264 -23.29 18.87 -2.56
C VAL A 264 -24.73 19.01 -2.03
N ASP A 265 -25.24 20.23 -1.91
CA ASP A 265 -26.62 20.54 -1.51
C ASP A 265 -27.64 19.85 -2.45
N SER A 266 -27.42 19.96 -3.77
CA SER A 266 -28.23 19.25 -4.78
C SER A 266 -28.13 17.73 -4.71
N LEU A 267 -26.99 17.16 -4.27
CA LEU A 267 -26.86 15.72 -4.04
C LEU A 267 -27.59 15.27 -2.77
N GLU A 268 -27.66 16.12 -1.75
CA GLU A 268 -28.42 15.85 -0.52
C GLU A 268 -29.93 15.82 -0.82
N GLU A 269 -30.44 16.75 -1.63
CA GLU A 269 -31.83 16.72 -2.12
C GLU A 269 -32.14 15.43 -2.93
N GLU A 270 -31.27 15.05 -3.86
CA GLU A 270 -31.41 13.81 -4.64
C GLU A 270 -31.36 12.56 -3.74
N ASN A 271 -30.48 12.53 -2.75
CA ASN A 271 -30.37 11.45 -1.77
C ASN A 271 -31.64 11.32 -0.91
N ASN A 272 -32.17 12.43 -0.40
CA ASN A 272 -33.41 12.44 0.38
C ASN A 272 -34.61 11.93 -0.45
N SER A 273 -34.69 12.31 -1.73
CA SER A 273 -35.68 11.80 -2.69
C SER A 273 -35.55 10.29 -2.95
N VAL A 274 -34.33 9.76 -3.07
CA VAL A 274 -34.10 8.31 -3.19
C VAL A 274 -34.48 7.56 -1.92
N ILE A 275 -34.16 8.11 -0.74
CA ILE A 275 -34.56 7.53 0.56
C ILE A 275 -36.08 7.46 0.67
N GLU A 276 -36.81 8.55 0.40
CA GLU A 276 -38.28 8.59 0.45
C GLU A 276 -38.90 7.53 -0.49
N LYS A 277 -38.41 7.42 -1.73
CA LYS A 277 -38.86 6.39 -2.69
C LYS A 277 -38.64 4.96 -2.16
N LEU A 278 -37.53 4.70 -1.47
CA LEU A 278 -37.22 3.39 -0.89
C LEU A 278 -38.07 3.10 0.36
N GLU A 279 -38.31 4.08 1.22
CA GLU A 279 -39.17 3.96 2.41
C GLU A 279 -40.64 3.70 2.03
N VAL A 280 -41.13 4.36 0.98
CA VAL A 280 -42.47 4.10 0.41
C VAL A 280 -42.59 2.67 -0.13
N LEU A 281 -41.52 2.12 -0.73
CA LEU A 281 -41.51 0.73 -1.22
C LEU A 281 -41.42 -0.33 -0.12
N LEU A 282 -40.86 0.03 1.05
CA LEU A 282 -40.82 -0.82 2.25
C LEU A 282 -42.12 -0.76 3.07
N SER A 283 -42.83 0.37 3.01
CA SER A 283 -44.08 0.63 3.75
C SER A 283 -45.35 0.18 3.00
N SER A 284 -45.24 -0.09 1.69
CA SER A 284 -46.30 -0.56 0.78
C SER A 284 -46.22 -2.08 0.56
#